data_AF-A0A965HZJ5-F1
#
_entry.id   AF-A0A965HZJ5-F1
#
_cell.length_a   1.000
_cell.length_b   1.000
_cell.length_c   1.000
_cell.angle_alpha   90.00
_cell.angle_beta   90.00
_cell.angle_gamma   90.00
#
_symmetry.space_group_name_H-M   'P 1'
#
loop_
_entity.id
_entity.type
_entity.pdbx_description
1 polymer ?
#
loop_
_entity_poly.entity_id
_entity_poly.type
_entity_poly.pdbx_seq_one_letter_code
_entity_poly.pdbx_strand_id
1 'polypeptide(L)' 'MECCGPGYASPQDAILAPREKLLYTIAIYTGTGIQKPDYLATIDADPESPTYSKVIHRLNMPG' A
#
# COMPACT_ATOMS: atom_id res chain seq x y z
N MET A 1 9.28 24.15 20.71
CA MET A 1 9.94 22.84 20.84
C MET A 1 9.28 21.93 19.84
N GLU A 2 9.72 22.00 18.58
CA GLU A 2 9.20 21.16 17.51
C GLU A 2 9.72 19.74 17.74
N CYS A 3 8.83 18.83 18.10
CA CYS A 3 9.11 17.40 18.11
C CYS A 3 9.19 16.95 16.65
N CYS A 4 10.39 16.93 16.07
CA CYS A 4 10.65 16.60 14.67
C CYS A 4 10.82 15.09 14.43
N GLY A 5 9.85 14.29 14.90
CA GLY A 5 9.70 12.89 14.50
C GLY A 5 8.82 12.77 13.25
N PRO A 6 8.99 11.73 12.40
CA PRO A 6 8.06 11.48 11.30
C PRO A 6 6.65 11.19 11.85
N GLY A 7 5.63 11.72 11.19
CA GLY A 7 4.22 11.44 11.52
C GLY A 7 3.43 12.69 11.95
N TYR A 8 2.20 12.45 12.41
CA TYR A 8 1.29 13.49 12.84
C TYR A 8 1.46 13.79 14.34
N ALA A 9 1.26 15.04 14.75
CA ALA A 9 1.43 15.47 16.14
C ALA A 9 0.43 14.82 17.10
N SER A 10 -0.73 14.38 16.59
CA SER A 10 -1.75 13.66 17.34
C SER A 10 -2.53 12.68 16.44
N PRO A 11 -3.24 11.70 17.02
CA PRO A 11 -4.18 10.86 16.28
C PRO A 11 -5.27 11.66 15.55
N GLN A 12 -5.72 12.78 16.13
CA GLN A 12 -6.70 13.67 15.52
C GLN A 12 -6.15 14.29 14.24
N ASP A 13 -4.91 14.76 14.27
CA ASP A 13 -4.23 15.31 13.09
C ASP A 13 -4.03 14.23 12.01
N ALA A 14 -3.78 12.97 12.40
CA ALA A 14 -3.66 11.84 11.47
C ALA A 14 -4.98 11.52 10.75
N ILE A 15 -6.11 11.61 11.44
CA ILE A 15 -7.44 11.36 10.84
C ILE A 15 -7.81 12.46 9.84
N LEU A 16 -7.40 13.70 10.10
CA LEU A 16 -7.64 14.85 9.22
C LEU A 16 -6.66 14.93 8.05
N ALA A 17 -5.68 14.04 7.99
CA ALA A 17 -4.68 14.02 6.94
C ALA A 17 -5.28 13.67 5.57
N PRO A 18 -4.58 13.99 4.47
CA PRO A 18 -5.00 13.58 3.14
C PRO A 18 -5.15 12.06 3.02
N ARG A 19 -6.17 11.61 2.28
CA ARG A 19 -6.39 10.19 1.99
C ARG A 19 -5.23 9.62 1.18
N GLU A 20 -4.90 8.36 1.45
CA GLU A 20 -3.86 7.62 0.74
C GLU A 20 -4.27 7.37 -0.72
N LYS A 21 -3.31 7.57 -1.63
CA LYS A 21 -3.50 7.35 -3.07
C LYS A 21 -2.97 6.00 -3.56
N LEU A 22 -2.17 5.32 -2.74
CA LEU A 22 -1.59 4.02 -3.03
C LEU A 22 -1.83 3.09 -1.84
N LEU A 23 -2.13 1.83 -2.15
CA LEU A 23 -2.19 0.76 -1.17
C LEU A 23 -1.12 -0.28 -1.49
N TYR A 24 -0.38 -0.71 -0.47
CA TYR A 24 0.53 -1.85 -0.56
C TYR A 24 -0.13 -3.03 0.15
N THR A 25 -0.28 -4.15 -0.54
CA THR A 25 -0.86 -5.36 0.05
C THR A 25 -0.08 -6.60 -0.34
N ILE A 26 -0.01 -7.55 0.58
CA ILE A 26 0.62 -8.85 0.35
C ILE A 26 -0.31 -9.73 -0.48
N ALA A 27 0.27 -10.44 -1.44
CA ALA A 27 -0.42 -11.44 -2.22
C ALA A 27 0.35 -12.76 -2.16
N ILE A 28 -0.33 -13.76 -1.57
CA ILE A 28 0.29 -15.03 -1.15
C ILE A 28 -0.24 -16.16 -2.04
N TYR A 29 0.67 -16.86 -2.71
CA TYR A 29 0.44 -18.12 -3.39
C TYR A 29 0.78 -19.33 -2.51
N THR A 30 1.58 -19.15 -1.45
CA THR A 30 1.86 -20.21 -0.47
C THR A 30 0.55 -20.85 0.04
N GLY A 31 0.45 -22.17 -0.06
CA GLY A 31 -0.75 -22.93 0.34
C GLY A 31 -1.88 -22.98 -0.69
N THR A 32 -1.75 -22.33 -1.85
CA THR A 32 -2.78 -22.35 -2.92
C THR A 32 -2.55 -23.44 -3.98
N GLY A 33 -1.38 -24.09 -3.99
CA GLY A 33 -0.95 -25.02 -5.05
C GLY A 33 -0.34 -24.34 -6.28
N ILE A 34 -0.31 -23.01 -6.34
CA ILE A 34 0.33 -22.25 -7.41
C ILE A 34 1.84 -22.14 -7.14
N GLN A 35 2.66 -22.66 -8.06
CA GLN A 35 4.13 -22.60 -7.98
C GLN A 35 4.67 -21.29 -8.56
N LYS A 36 4.46 -20.19 -7.84
CA LYS A 36 5.02 -18.86 -8.14
C LYS A 36 5.43 -18.15 -6.85
N PRO A 37 6.39 -17.21 -6.89
CA PRO A 37 6.73 -16.41 -5.71
C PRO A 37 5.54 -15.54 -5.26
N ASP A 38 5.44 -15.36 -3.95
CA ASP A 38 4.59 -14.33 -3.35
C ASP A 38 5.05 -12.93 -3.80
N TYR A 39 4.18 -11.94 -3.72
CA TYR A 39 4.52 -10.58 -4.18
C TYR A 39 3.84 -9.50 -3.35
N LEU A 40 4.45 -8.32 -3.33
CA LEU A 40 3.83 -7.09 -2.84
C LEU A 40 3.12 -6.41 -4.01
N ALA A 41 1.81 -6.24 -3.88
CA ALA A 41 0.99 -5.54 -4.85
C ALA A 41 0.89 -4.05 -4.48
N THR A 42 1.20 -3.18 -5.45
CA THR A 42 0.88 -1.75 -5.37
C THR A 42 -0.43 -1.51 -6.10
N ILE A 43 -1.42 -1.01 -5.39
CA ILE A 43 -2.76 -0.72 -5.89
C ILE A 43 -2.97 0.79 -5.90
N ASP A 44 -3.52 1.28 -6.99
CA ASP A 44 -3.94 2.67 -7.11
C ASP A 44 -5.31 2.87 -6.44
N ALA A 45 -5.33 3.75 -5.44
CA ALA A 45 -6.51 4.07 -4.64
C ALA A 45 -6.98 5.52 -4.81
N ASP A 46 -6.43 6.28 -5.77
CA ASP A 46 -6.88 7.62 -6.10
C ASP A 46 -8.11 7.58 -7.02
N PRO A 47 -9.31 8.02 -6.57
CA PRO A 47 -10.52 8.00 -7.41
C PRO A 47 -10.42 8.84 -8.68
N GLU A 48 -9.50 9.80 -8.74
CA GLU A 48 -9.29 10.66 -9.91
C GLU A 48 -8.32 10.03 -10.93
N SER A 49 -7.67 8.92 -10.58
CA SER A 49 -6.69 8.27 -11.44
C SER A 49 -7.34 7.41 -12.54
N PRO A 50 -6.80 7.39 -13.77
CA PRO A 50 -7.25 6.49 -14.83
C PRO A 50 -7.04 4.99 -14.49
N THR A 51 -6.20 4.69 -13.50
CA THR A 51 -5.94 3.34 -13.00
C THR A 51 -6.57 3.05 -11.65
N TYR A 52 -7.51 3.88 -11.19
CA TYR A 52 -8.22 3.67 -9.93
C TYR A 52 -8.71 2.23 -9.77
N SER A 53 -8.50 1.66 -8.58
CA SER A 53 -8.88 0.30 -8.20
C SER A 53 -8.18 -0.81 -9.01
N LYS A 54 -6.98 -0.55 -9.55
CA LYS A 54 -6.15 -1.56 -10.26
C LYS A 54 -4.82 -1.80 -9.56
N VAL A 55 -4.28 -3.00 -9.73
CA VAL A 55 -2.87 -3.31 -9.39
C VAL A 55 -1.98 -2.69 -10.45
N ILE A 56 -1.19 -1.69 -10.07
CA ILE A 56 -0.30 -0.96 -10.98
C ILE A 56 1.14 -1.47 -10.94
N HIS A 57 1.53 -2.21 -9.88
CA HIS A 57 2.84 -2.83 -9.79
C HIS A 57 2.81 -4.12 -8.96
N ARG A 58 3.73 -5.03 -9.25
CA ARG A 58 3.95 -6.29 -8.54
C ARG A 58 5.43 -6.49 -8.30
N LEU A 59 5.85 -6.40 -7.04
CA LEU A 59 7.21 -6.72 -6.61
C LEU A 59 7.24 -8.18 -6.15
N ASN A 60 7.73 -9.07 -7.01
CA ASN A 60 7.89 -10.48 -6.65
C ASN A 60 8.98 -10.64 -5.61
N MET A 61 8.72 -11.44 -4.58
CA MET A 61 9.71 -11.79 -3.58
C MET A 61 10.68 -12.84 -4.13
N PRO A 62 11.94 -12.87 -3.67
CA PRO A 62 12.83 -14.00 -3.96
C PRO A 62 12.23 -15.28 -3.36
N GLY A 63 12.34 -16.37 -4.12
CA GLY A 63 11.98 -17.73 -3.69
C GLY A 63 13.18 -18.52 -3.19
#